data_AF-A0AAV2K2N1-F1
#
_entry.id   AF-A0AAV2K2N1-F1
#
_cell.length_a   1.000
_cell.length_b   1.000
_cell.length_c   1.000
_cell.angle_alpha   90.00
_cell.angle_beta   90.00
_cell.angle_gamma   90.00
#
_symmetry.space_group_name_H-M   'P 1'
#
loop_
_entity.id
_entity.type
_entity.pdbx_description
1 polymer ?
#
loop_
_entity_poly.entity_id
_entity_poly.type
_entity_poly.pdbx_seq_one_letter_code
_entity_poly.pdbx_strand_id
1 'polypeptide(L)'
;MNKLYVGNLSPSVTVEDLKELFDEKKLPVAEQVFLKTGYAFVDFPDQNSAIKAIETLSGKVKLHGKVIEVDYSVPKKLSELGRTEAAKGSLFQKKAQDATRGQSGSPPLLTYLLPCKAI
;
A
#
# COMPACT_ATOMS: atom_id res chain seq x y z
N MET A 1 -6.67 4.74 -0.47
CA MET A 1 -6.56 5.73 0.62
C MET A 1 -5.68 6.87 0.13
N ASN A 2 -6.03 8.12 0.45
CA ASN A 2 -5.39 9.32 -0.08
C ASN A 2 -4.79 10.25 1.01
N LYS A 3 -5.02 9.93 2.29
CA LYS A 3 -4.41 10.61 3.43
C LYS A 3 -3.07 9.98 3.78
N LEU A 4 -2.04 10.79 3.94
CA LEU A 4 -0.71 10.41 4.41
C LEU A 4 -0.42 10.98 5.80
N TYR A 5 0.39 10.24 6.55
CA TYR A 5 1.03 10.69 7.78
C TYR A 5 2.49 11.01 7.46
N VAL A 6 2.98 12.14 7.99
CA VAL A 6 4.37 12.56 7.87
C VAL A 6 4.95 12.67 9.28
N GLY A 7 5.89 11.79 9.61
CA GLY A 7 6.55 11.68 10.91
C GLY A 7 7.97 12.24 10.92
N ASN A 8 8.55 12.30 12.13
CA ASN A 8 9.92 12.77 12.42
C ASN A 8 10.22 14.20 11.91
N LEU A 9 9.21 15.06 11.86
CA LEU A 9 9.38 16.47 11.51
C LEU A 9 10.06 17.24 12.66
N SER A 10 10.94 18.18 12.33
CA SER A 10 11.44 19.15 13.32
C SER A 10 10.32 20.13 13.70
N PRO A 11 10.25 20.61 14.95
CA PRO A 11 9.20 21.55 15.40
C PRO A 11 9.28 22.93 14.73
N SER A 12 10.38 23.21 14.00
CA SER A 12 10.58 24.42 13.19
C SER A 12 10.04 24.31 11.76
N VAL A 13 9.62 23.11 11.30
CA VAL A 13 9.07 22.90 9.95
C VAL A 13 7.67 23.51 9.89
N THR A 14 7.38 24.27 8.84
CA THR A 14 6.07 24.87 8.58
C THR A 14 5.26 24.09 7.53
N VAL A 15 4.05 24.56 7.26
CA VAL A 15 3.22 24.04 6.15
C VAL A 15 3.80 24.41 4.78
N GLU A 16 4.54 25.52 4.70
CA GLU A 16 5.16 26.00 3.47
C GLU A 16 6.36 25.11 3.10
N ASP A 17 7.27 24.82 4.05
CA ASP A 17 8.39 23.88 3.84
C ASP A 17 7.92 22.51 3.32
N LEU A 18 6.80 22.00 3.86
CA LEU A 18 6.20 20.75 3.41
C LEU A 18 5.67 20.88 1.98
N LYS A 19 4.97 21.98 1.64
CA LYS A 19 4.43 22.21 0.28
C LYS A 19 5.54 22.35 -0.76
N GLU A 20 6.58 23.14 -0.47
CA GLU A 20 7.75 23.28 -1.36
C GLU A 20 8.43 21.93 -1.60
N LEU A 21 8.55 21.11 -0.55
CA LEU A 21 9.11 19.77 -0.70
C LEU A 21 8.25 18.84 -1.57
N PHE A 22 6.92 18.88 -1.43
CA PHE A 22 6.03 18.11 -2.31
C PHE A 22 6.14 18.59 -3.77
N ASP A 23 6.23 19.90 -4.01
CA ASP A 23 6.39 20.49 -5.35
C ASP A 23 7.74 20.12 -6.00
N GLU A 24 8.84 20.16 -5.24
CA GLU A 24 10.18 19.74 -5.70
C GLU A 24 10.16 18.30 -6.23
N LYS A 25 9.38 17.40 -5.61
CA LYS A 25 9.23 16.01 -6.04
C LYS A 25 8.16 15.80 -7.12
N LYS A 26 7.61 16.87 -7.72
CA LYS A 26 6.53 16.82 -8.73
C LYS A 26 5.28 16.09 -8.23
N LEU A 27 4.99 16.20 -6.94
CA LEU A 27 3.76 15.69 -6.33
C LEU A 27 2.73 16.83 -6.30
N PRO A 28 1.43 16.56 -6.54
CA PRO A 28 0.42 17.61 -6.49
C PRO A 28 0.30 18.16 -5.06
N VAL A 29 0.09 19.47 -4.97
CA VAL A 29 -0.12 20.15 -3.69
C VAL A 29 -1.32 19.53 -2.97
N ALA A 30 -1.10 19.16 -1.71
CA ALA A 30 -2.14 18.60 -0.86
C ALA A 30 -3.24 19.63 -0.57
N GLU A 31 -4.49 19.21 -0.74
CA GLU A 31 -5.67 20.06 -0.55
C GLU A 31 -5.86 20.46 0.92
N GLN A 32 -5.52 19.54 1.83
CA GLN A 32 -5.47 19.82 3.27
C GLN A 32 -4.15 19.33 3.88
N VAL A 33 -3.44 20.23 4.57
CA VAL A 33 -2.27 19.92 5.40
C VAL A 33 -2.58 20.27 6.85
N PHE A 34 -2.43 19.31 7.75
CA PHE A 34 -2.69 19.46 9.18
C PHE A 34 -1.40 19.20 9.96
N LEU A 35 -0.60 20.25 10.10
CA LEU A 35 0.67 20.23 10.84
C LEU A 35 0.43 20.22 12.35
N LYS A 36 1.25 19.44 13.06
CA LYS A 36 1.35 19.36 14.53
C LYS A 36 2.81 19.32 14.96
N THR A 37 3.04 19.44 16.26
CA THR A 37 4.37 19.37 16.87
C THR A 37 5.00 17.98 16.65
N GLY A 38 5.90 17.89 15.67
CA GLY A 38 6.67 16.69 15.33
C GLY A 38 6.10 15.80 14.21
N TYR A 39 4.90 16.12 13.70
CA TYR A 39 4.24 15.33 12.65
C TYR A 39 3.18 16.14 11.89
N ALA A 40 2.81 15.71 10.68
CA ALA A 40 1.74 16.30 9.89
C ALA A 40 0.83 15.23 9.27
N PHE A 41 -0.39 15.63 8.93
CA PHE A 41 -1.28 14.85 8.07
C PHE A 41 -1.52 15.59 6.76
N VAL A 42 -1.58 14.86 5.66
CA VAL A 42 -1.60 15.43 4.31
C VAL A 42 -2.67 14.71 3.49
N ASP A 43 -3.63 15.43 2.92
CA ASP A 43 -4.65 14.87 2.03
C ASP A 43 -4.32 15.16 0.56
N PHE A 44 -4.17 14.10 -0.23
CA PHE A 44 -3.93 14.17 -1.66
C PHE A 44 -5.24 14.01 -2.45
N PRO A 45 -5.40 14.69 -3.59
CA PRO A 45 -6.54 14.46 -4.48
C PRO A 45 -6.54 13.03 -5.07
N ASP A 46 -5.36 12.47 -5.36
CA ASP A 46 -5.19 11.16 -5.99
C ASP A 46 -4.48 10.14 -5.11
N GLN A 47 -4.98 8.90 -5.12
CA GLN A 47 -4.29 7.77 -4.49
C GLN A 47 -2.93 7.49 -5.16
N ASN A 48 -2.80 7.60 -6.47
CA ASN A 48 -1.53 7.38 -7.18
C ASN A 48 -0.46 8.39 -6.75
N SER A 49 -0.85 9.64 -6.51
CA SER A 49 0.04 10.69 -6.00
C SER A 49 0.46 10.41 -4.55
N ALA A 50 -0.46 9.93 -3.71
CA ALA A 50 -0.16 9.53 -2.35
C ALA A 50 0.84 8.35 -2.28
N ILE A 51 0.71 7.35 -3.15
CA ILE A 51 1.65 6.21 -3.25
C ILE A 51 3.05 6.73 -3.64
N LYS A 52 3.14 7.53 -4.72
CA LYS A 52 4.42 8.12 -5.17
C LYS A 52 5.08 8.98 -4.10
N ALA A 53 4.29 9.70 -3.31
CA ALA A 53 4.79 10.52 -2.21
C ALA A 53 5.47 9.67 -1.13
N ILE A 54 4.85 8.56 -0.69
CA ILE A 54 5.49 7.59 0.24
C ILE A 54 6.81 7.08 -0.36
N GLU A 55 6.78 6.56 -1.59
CA GLU A 55 7.94 5.94 -2.23
C GLU A 55 9.10 6.94 -2.48
N THR A 56 8.80 8.23 -2.67
CA THR A 56 9.80 9.25 -3.02
C THR A 56 10.35 10.01 -1.82
N LEU A 57 9.52 10.23 -0.79
CA LEU A 57 9.87 11.07 0.36
C LEU A 57 10.34 10.26 1.57
N SER A 58 9.68 9.14 1.85
CA SER A 58 9.91 8.36 3.07
C SER A 58 11.35 7.84 3.13
N GLY A 59 12.08 8.20 4.19
CA GLY A 59 13.48 7.81 4.39
C GLY A 59 14.51 8.48 3.47
N LYS A 60 14.08 9.22 2.45
CA LYS A 60 14.93 9.79 1.39
C LYS A 60 15.22 11.28 1.56
N VAL A 61 14.26 12.02 2.13
CA VAL A 61 14.39 13.47 2.32
C VAL A 61 14.79 13.81 3.75
N LYS A 62 15.59 14.87 3.91
CA LYS A 62 15.91 15.48 5.20
C LYS A 62 15.36 16.90 5.29
N LEU A 63 14.52 17.19 6.28
CA LEU A 63 14.09 18.55 6.64
C LEU A 63 14.74 18.94 7.97
N HIS A 64 15.37 20.12 8.03
CA HIS A 64 16.07 20.63 9.23
C HIS A 64 16.97 19.58 9.91
N GLY A 65 17.72 18.80 9.11
CA GLY A 65 18.64 17.76 9.59
C GLY A 65 17.98 16.43 10.02
N LYS A 66 16.65 16.32 10.07
CA LYS A 66 15.94 15.06 10.34
C LYS A 66 15.45 14.40 9.06
N VAL A 67 15.61 13.08 8.95
CA VAL A 67 15.01 12.29 7.85
C VAL A 67 13.51 12.20 8.07
N ILE A 68 12.70 12.63 7.12
CA ILE A 68 11.25 12.54 7.25
C ILE A 68 10.77 11.13 6.92
N GLU A 69 9.70 10.70 7.60
CA GLU A 69 9.03 9.43 7.35
C GLU A 69 7.64 9.72 6.81
N VAL A 70 7.22 9.02 5.75
CA VAL A 70 5.88 9.18 5.15
C VAL A 70 5.24 7.82 5.03
N ASP A 71 4.02 7.67 5.57
CA ASP A 71 3.24 6.43 5.55
C ASP A 71 1.74 6.72 5.33
N TYR A 72 0.92 5.67 5.17
CA TYR A 72 -0.52 5.81 4.99
C TYR A 72 -1.18 6.24 6.31
N SER A 73 -1.93 7.35 6.28
CA SER A 73 -2.68 7.77 7.45
C SER A 73 -3.92 6.90 7.64
N VAL A 74 -4.01 6.25 8.80
CA VAL A 74 -5.21 5.50 9.20
C VAL A 74 -6.33 6.50 9.47
N PRO A 75 -7.42 6.52 8.68
CA PRO A 75 -8.48 7.48 8.89
C PRO A 75 -9.21 7.19 10.21
N LYS A 76 -9.24 8.15 11.14
CA LYS A 76 -9.98 8.03 12.43
C LYS A 76 -11.50 7.87 12.29
N LYS A 77 -12.04 7.80 11.07
CA LYS A 77 -13.46 7.72 10.77
C LYS A 77 -14.04 6.30 10.93
N LEU A 78 -13.69 5.60 12.02
CA LEU A 78 -14.49 4.49 12.57
C LEU A 78 -14.18 4.16 14.05
N SER A 79 -14.30 5.15 14.95
CA SER A 79 -14.45 4.88 16.40
C SER A 79 -15.76 5.41 17.00
N GLU A 80 -16.61 6.08 16.20
CA GLU A 80 -17.88 6.69 16.66
C GLU A 80 -19.11 6.29 15.83
N LEU A 81 -19.01 5.31 14.92
CA LEU A 81 -20.17 4.77 14.20
C LEU A 81 -20.42 3.30 14.54
N GLY A 82 -20.97 3.10 15.75
CA GLY A 82 -21.78 1.93 16.09
C GLY A 82 -23.17 1.96 15.45
N ARG A 83 -23.32 2.51 14.24
CA ARG A 83 -24.57 2.50 13.47
C ARG A 83 -24.31 2.72 11.98
N THR A 84 -25.06 2.00 11.15
CA THR A 84 -25.05 1.94 9.68
C THR A 84 -23.81 1.31 9.03
N GLU A 85 -24.05 0.22 8.30
CA GLU A 85 -23.04 -0.58 7.60
C GLU A 85 -22.36 0.17 6.43
N ALA A 86 -21.10 -0.18 6.13
CA ALA A 86 -20.74 -0.79 4.84
C ALA A 86 -19.22 -1.09 4.73
N ALA A 87 -18.89 -2.38 4.56
CA ALA A 87 -17.74 -2.92 3.83
C ALA A 87 -16.38 -2.16 3.84
N LYS A 88 -15.43 -2.62 4.66
CA LYS A 88 -14.21 -3.36 4.20
C LYS A 88 -13.22 -3.59 5.36
N GLY A 89 -12.98 -4.86 5.67
CA GLY A 89 -12.00 -5.34 6.65
C GLY A 89 -12.17 -6.84 6.82
N SER A 90 -11.57 -7.62 5.92
CA SER A 90 -10.32 -8.37 6.20
C SER A 90 -10.59 -9.69 6.91
N LEU A 91 -10.23 -10.81 6.26
CA LEU A 91 -10.08 -12.10 6.95
C LEU A 91 -8.91 -12.88 6.34
N PHE A 92 -7.81 -12.77 7.07
CA PHE A 92 -6.57 -13.51 6.94
C PHE A 92 -6.74 -14.95 7.46
N GLN A 93 -5.99 -15.91 6.90
CA GLN A 93 -5.91 -17.34 7.28
C GLN A 93 -7.18 -18.19 7.00
N LYS A 94 -7.08 -19.31 6.27
CA LYS A 94 -6.32 -20.50 6.69
C LYS A 94 -5.84 -21.39 5.53
N LYS A 95 -4.81 -22.17 5.84
CA LYS A 95 -4.13 -23.16 4.99
C LYS A 95 -4.70 -24.56 5.29
N ALA A 96 -5.31 -25.26 4.33
CA ALA A 96 -5.41 -26.74 4.28
C ALA A 96 -6.08 -27.27 2.98
N GLN A 97 -5.35 -28.17 2.30
CA GLN A 97 -5.77 -29.42 1.64
C GLN A 97 -7.22 -29.62 1.11
N ASP A 98 -7.33 -29.82 -0.21
CA ASP A 98 -8.17 -30.84 -0.89
C ASP A 98 -7.57 -31.01 -2.32
N ALA A 99 -6.97 -32.12 -2.76
CA ALA A 99 -7.37 -33.53 -2.81
C ALA A 99 -8.39 -33.86 -3.92
N THR A 100 -7.89 -33.98 -5.16
CA THR A 100 -8.43 -34.86 -6.23
C THR A 100 -9.90 -34.73 -6.65
N ARG A 101 -10.14 -34.11 -7.81
CA ARG A 101 -10.97 -34.76 -8.86
C ARG A 101 -10.69 -34.22 -10.28
N GLY A 102 -9.90 -34.97 -11.05
CA GLY A 102 -9.82 -34.76 -12.49
C GLY A 102 -11.05 -35.31 -13.21
N GLN A 103 -11.73 -34.45 -13.96
CA GLN A 103 -12.59 -34.78 -15.10
C GLN A 103 -12.04 -33.97 -16.28
N SER A 104 -11.98 -34.44 -17.52
CA SER A 104 -12.50 -35.67 -18.12
C SER A 104 -11.68 -36.01 -19.37
N GLY A 105 -11.33 -37.27 -19.58
CA GLY A 105 -10.58 -37.71 -20.76
C GLY A 105 -10.65 -39.22 -20.91
N SER A 106 -11.79 -39.74 -21.38
CA SER A 106 -11.95 -41.17 -21.64
C SER A 106 -11.25 -41.58 -22.95
N PRO A 107 -10.79 -42.83 -23.08
CA PRO A 107 -9.83 -43.31 -24.09
C PRO A 107 -10.61 -43.92 -25.31
N PRO A 108 -10.06 -44.81 -26.19
CA PRO A 108 -8.73 -45.46 -26.24
C PRO A 108 -8.12 -45.64 -27.67
N LEU A 109 -7.07 -46.49 -27.76
CA LEU A 109 -6.47 -47.09 -28.97
C LEU A 109 -5.61 -46.11 -29.80
N LEU A 110 -4.43 -46.42 -30.33
CA LEU A 110 -3.61 -47.65 -30.48
C LEU A 110 -2.11 -47.19 -30.37
N THR A 111 -1.05 -47.98 -30.15
CA THR A 111 -0.80 -49.44 -30.19
C THR A 111 0.31 -49.79 -29.18
N TYR A 112 0.38 -51.05 -28.73
CA TYR A 112 1.54 -51.65 -28.06
C TYR A 112 2.62 -52.04 -29.09
N LEU A 113 3.92 -51.84 -28.82
CA LEU A 113 5.04 -52.73 -29.24
C LEU A 113 6.42 -52.21 -28.76
N LEU A 114 6.74 -52.52 -27.51
CA LEU A 114 8.11 -52.95 -27.14
C LEU A 114 8.24 -54.45 -27.55
N PRO A 115 9.45 -55.02 -27.80
CA PRO A 115 10.52 -55.03 -26.80
C PRO A 115 12.01 -55.11 -27.23
N CYS A 116 12.87 -54.66 -26.32
CA CYS A 116 14.15 -55.24 -25.89
C CYS A 116 15.12 -55.96 -26.87
N LYS A 117 16.30 -55.35 -27.10
CA LYS A 117 17.70 -55.88 -27.15
C LYS A 117 18.57 -54.85 -27.93
N ALA A 118 19.88 -54.71 -27.77
CA ALA A 118 20.90 -55.22 -26.83
C ALA A 118 21.97 -54.09 -26.65
N ILE A 119 22.73 -54.08 -25.55
CA ILE A 119 24.20 -54.32 -25.53
C ILE A 119 24.97 -53.46 -26.54
#